data_AF-A0A914ZF11-F1
#
_entry.id   AF-A0A914ZF11-F1
#
_cell.length_a   1.000
_cell.length_b   1.000
_cell.length_c   1.000
_cell.angle_alpha   90.00
_cell.angle_beta   90.00
_cell.angle_gamma   90.00
#
_symmetry.space_group_name_H-M   'P 1'
#
loop_
_entity.id
_entity.type
_entity.pdbx_description
1 polymer ?
#
loop_
_entity_poly.entity_id
_entity_poly.type
_entity_poly.pdbx_seq_one_letter_code
_entity_poly.pdbx_strand_id
1 'polypeptide(L)'
;CLVGEMRRCPSSRNKRRDNSERSHSTNKSVCDFSNVFSFKKHNVPALLRNGGCKSTNLSPLTIAVVMSTVIGAILLCGLITKVPTQTDSFKQESASSSSSQKSQSNGRSPTGESKPEQGRLIEGTTFLVGSYKTNENLLHVVDQVIRDQKNRIAVLRELKVEEAPMMALSRYRLVIPKPLPVEIDTSKWQIDYKYLDSEYLQILFAAGYSLGLLNHEETTIQMLSIGLGGATANLFLRYATENVNLTTVEIDETIVEVAKKYFGYVEDERQHCVVGDGVQFLSDSAREGNKFDIILLDASKNTEEVVICPVEAFLETSVIQSMVKTLRKHGILLLNYIALGATDVSLATVKKAFEEVFEGCISFDVPAKLNKVLVCVKRHAQYKQMQSEKFHSDMQKHLNAFANVQ
;
A
#
# COMPACT_ATOMS: atom_id res chain seq x y z
N CYS A 1 -11.72 37.97 44.05
CA CYS A 1 -10.32 38.44 43.86
C CYS A 1 -9.83 37.85 42.55
N LEU A 2 -9.57 38.52 41.43
CA LEU A 2 -9.45 39.91 40.94
C LEU A 2 -9.97 39.83 39.47
N VAL A 3 -11.01 40.52 38.99
CA VAL A 3 -11.08 41.91 38.45
C VAL A 3 -9.90 42.26 37.53
N GLY A 4 -10.04 42.33 36.21
CA GLY A 4 -10.47 43.48 35.38
C GLY A 4 -9.47 43.58 34.19
N GLU A 5 -9.70 44.14 33.00
CA GLU A 5 -10.68 45.07 32.41
C GLU A 5 -10.70 44.87 30.88
N MET A 6 -11.87 45.06 30.25
CA MET A 6 -12.01 45.46 28.85
C MET A 6 -11.61 46.93 28.68
N ARG A 7 -10.97 47.31 27.56
CA ARG A 7 -11.02 48.70 27.04
C ARG A 7 -11.18 48.78 25.52
N ARG A 8 -11.92 49.83 25.15
CA ARG A 8 -12.52 50.19 23.86
C ARG A 8 -11.55 50.92 22.93
N CYS A 9 -11.90 50.95 21.64
CA CYS A 9 -11.39 51.86 20.61
C CYS A 9 -11.50 53.35 20.99
N PRO A 10 -10.67 54.21 20.38
CA PRO A 10 -11.02 55.59 20.07
C PRO A 10 -11.34 55.80 18.59
N SER A 11 -12.30 56.68 18.34
CA SER A 11 -12.69 57.23 17.04
C SER A 11 -12.23 58.69 16.89
N SER A 12 -11.86 59.12 15.69
CA SER A 12 -12.01 60.49 15.14
C SER A 12 -11.66 60.45 13.63
N ARG A 13 -12.60 60.69 12.71
CA ARG A 13 -13.17 61.94 12.16
C ARG A 13 -12.24 62.78 11.26
N ASN A 14 -12.47 62.73 9.93
CA ASN A 14 -12.92 63.86 9.08
C ASN A 14 -13.18 63.37 7.63
N LYS A 15 -14.40 63.46 7.08
CA LYS A 15 -15.02 64.57 6.29
C LYS A 15 -14.34 64.75 4.92
N ARG A 16 -14.95 64.41 3.77
CA ARG A 16 -16.04 65.05 2.96
C ARG A 16 -16.14 64.22 1.65
N ARG A 17 -17.18 64.15 0.81
CA ARG A 17 -18.48 64.84 0.60
C ARG A 17 -19.28 64.03 -0.45
N ASP A 18 -20.61 64.06 -0.30
CA ASP A 18 -21.69 64.19 -1.31
C ASP A 18 -21.76 63.20 -2.50
N ASN A 19 -22.91 62.70 -2.98
CA ASN A 19 -24.30 63.03 -2.72
C ASN A 19 -25.24 61.94 -3.30
N SER A 20 -26.42 61.81 -2.67
CA SER A 20 -27.76 61.59 -3.28
C SER A 20 -28.01 60.33 -4.14
N GLU A 21 -29.05 59.50 -3.98
CA GLU A 21 -30.46 59.79 -3.67
C GLU A 21 -31.21 58.58 -3.05
N ARG A 22 -32.07 58.90 -2.06
CA ARG A 22 -33.47 58.48 -1.77
C ARG A 22 -33.94 57.05 -2.13
N SER A 23 -34.34 56.21 -1.15
CA SER A 23 -35.59 56.21 -0.33
C SER A 23 -36.83 55.78 -1.14
N HIS A 24 -37.70 54.82 -0.80
CA HIS A 24 -38.38 54.42 0.46
C HIS A 24 -38.99 53.00 0.25
N SER A 25 -39.00 52.10 1.25
CA SER A 25 -40.13 51.76 2.17
C SER A 25 -41.42 51.31 1.43
N THR A 26 -42.21 50.30 1.77
CA THR A 26 -42.44 49.45 2.96
C THR A 26 -43.64 48.55 2.59
N ASN A 27 -43.67 47.28 3.00
CA ASN A 27 -44.75 46.63 3.78
C ASN A 27 -44.94 45.12 3.55
N LYS A 28 -45.30 44.49 4.68
CA LYS A 28 -45.74 43.12 4.93
C LYS A 28 -46.90 42.65 4.03
N SER A 29 -46.93 41.36 3.71
CA SER A 29 -48.02 40.45 4.12
C SER A 29 -47.77 39.00 3.69
N VAL A 30 -48.23 38.10 4.55
CA VAL A 30 -48.37 36.64 4.39
C VAL A 30 -49.45 36.30 3.35
N CYS A 31 -49.25 35.25 2.55
CA CYS A 31 -50.21 34.16 2.26
C CYS A 31 -49.76 33.22 1.13
N ASP A 32 -50.32 32.01 1.23
CA ASP A 32 -50.05 30.72 0.60
C ASP A 32 -50.65 30.55 -0.82
N PHE A 33 -50.44 29.36 -1.39
CA PHE A 33 -51.00 28.72 -2.60
C PHE A 33 -50.20 28.76 -3.93
N SER A 34 -49.54 27.63 -4.20
CA SER A 34 -49.65 26.75 -5.39
C SER A 34 -50.21 27.31 -6.71
N ASN A 35 -49.48 27.12 -7.83
CA ASN A 35 -49.76 26.10 -8.87
C ASN A 35 -49.01 26.31 -10.22
N VAL A 36 -48.53 25.17 -10.77
CA VAL A 36 -48.60 24.72 -12.19
C VAL A 36 -47.68 25.32 -13.28
N PHE A 37 -46.85 24.45 -13.88
CA PHE A 37 -46.85 23.99 -15.30
C PHE A 37 -45.77 22.88 -15.42
N SER A 38 -46.11 21.57 -15.45
CA SER A 38 -46.51 20.72 -16.58
C SER A 38 -45.48 20.57 -17.72
N PHE A 39 -44.87 19.38 -17.83
CA PHE A 39 -44.75 18.67 -19.11
C PHE A 39 -44.92 17.15 -18.93
N LYS A 40 -45.94 16.61 -19.61
CA LYS A 40 -46.27 15.21 -19.96
C LYS A 40 -45.17 14.64 -20.91
N LYS A 41 -44.97 13.36 -21.24
CA LYS A 41 -45.65 12.03 -21.19
C LYS A 41 -44.59 11.05 -21.79
N HIS A 42 -44.46 9.75 -21.50
CA HIS A 42 -45.35 8.63 -21.86
C HIS A 42 -44.75 7.31 -21.28
N ASN A 43 -45.49 6.59 -20.44
CA ASN A 43 -46.28 5.36 -20.70
C ASN A 43 -45.50 4.03 -20.64
N VAL A 44 -45.68 3.35 -19.51
CA VAL A 44 -45.55 1.90 -19.30
C VAL A 44 -46.97 1.34 -19.17
N PRO A 45 -47.29 0.16 -19.73
CA PRO A 45 -48.43 -0.63 -19.26
C PRO A 45 -47.98 -1.83 -18.42
N ALA A 46 -48.63 -2.01 -17.28
CA ALA A 46 -48.59 -3.23 -16.48
C ALA A 46 -49.86 -4.06 -16.74
N LEU A 47 -49.74 -5.39 -16.82
CA LEU A 47 -50.85 -6.32 -16.58
C LEU A 47 -50.36 -7.76 -16.28
N LEU A 48 -50.50 -8.13 -15.01
CA LEU A 48 -51.08 -9.36 -14.41
C LEU A 48 -50.72 -10.80 -14.91
N ARG A 49 -50.23 -11.57 -13.92
CA ARG A 49 -50.60 -12.94 -13.46
C ARG A 49 -50.45 -14.19 -14.35
N ASN A 50 -49.96 -15.23 -13.66
CA ASN A 50 -50.11 -16.69 -13.82
C ASN A 50 -49.00 -17.49 -14.54
N GLY A 51 -48.38 -18.34 -13.71
CA GLY A 51 -47.77 -19.66 -13.93
C GLY A 51 -47.57 -20.20 -15.34
N GLY A 52 -46.37 -20.73 -15.58
CA GLY A 52 -46.10 -21.66 -16.68
C GLY A 52 -44.62 -21.85 -16.92
N CYS A 53 -44.06 -22.92 -16.37
CA CYS A 53 -42.75 -23.47 -16.76
C CYS A 53 -42.79 -23.79 -18.28
N LYS A 54 -41.91 -23.20 -19.07
CA LYS A 54 -41.70 -23.58 -20.48
C LYS A 54 -40.25 -24.00 -20.67
N SER A 55 -40.08 -25.27 -21.03
CA SER A 55 -38.84 -25.86 -21.51
C SER A 55 -38.45 -25.24 -22.85
N THR A 56 -37.19 -24.88 -23.00
CA THR A 56 -36.58 -24.63 -24.31
C THR A 56 -35.82 -25.89 -24.71
N ASN A 57 -36.28 -26.55 -25.79
CA ASN A 57 -35.61 -27.69 -26.40
C ASN A 57 -34.25 -27.26 -26.98
N LEU A 58 -33.15 -27.79 -26.45
CA LEU A 58 -31.84 -27.71 -27.09
C LEU A 58 -31.70 -28.80 -28.16
N SER A 59 -31.01 -28.48 -29.25
CA SER A 59 -30.73 -29.41 -30.34
C SER A 59 -29.84 -30.57 -29.89
N PRO A 60 -29.93 -31.77 -30.51
CA PRO A 60 -29.14 -32.95 -30.14
C PRO A 60 -27.61 -32.72 -30.16
N LEU A 61 -27.14 -31.78 -30.99
CA LEU A 61 -25.73 -31.40 -31.09
C LEU A 61 -25.22 -30.65 -29.86
N THR A 62 -26.11 -29.95 -29.14
CA THR A 62 -25.74 -29.18 -27.95
C THR A 62 -25.66 -30.06 -26.69
N ILE A 63 -26.40 -31.17 -26.64
CA ILE A 63 -26.34 -32.16 -25.55
C ILE A 63 -25.02 -32.98 -25.61
N ALA A 64 -24.51 -33.27 -26.83
CA ALA A 64 -23.27 -34.02 -27.00
C ALA A 64 -22.00 -33.24 -26.59
N VAL A 65 -21.99 -31.91 -26.74
CA VAL A 65 -20.86 -31.05 -26.36
C VAL A 65 -20.82 -30.80 -24.85
N VAL A 66 -21.98 -30.79 -24.18
CA VAL A 66 -22.06 -30.64 -22.71
C VAL A 66 -21.69 -31.94 -21.98
N MET A 67 -21.96 -33.12 -22.55
CA MET A 67 -21.60 -34.40 -21.91
C MET A 67 -20.12 -34.79 -22.04
N SER A 68 -19.42 -34.29 -23.08
CA SER A 68 -17.98 -34.56 -23.27
C SER A 68 -17.07 -33.71 -22.38
N THR A 69 -17.53 -32.54 -21.95
CA THR A 69 -16.77 -31.65 -21.04
C THR A 69 -16.92 -32.03 -19.56
N VAL A 70 -18.05 -32.64 -19.16
CA VAL A 70 -18.28 -33.11 -17.78
C VAL A 70 -17.52 -34.41 -17.47
N ILE A 71 -17.34 -35.30 -18.44
CA ILE A 71 -16.55 -36.55 -18.23
C ILE A 71 -15.04 -36.25 -18.15
N GLY A 72 -14.55 -35.22 -18.83
CA GLY A 72 -13.16 -34.76 -18.72
C GLY A 72 -12.83 -34.15 -17.35
N ALA A 73 -13.78 -33.48 -16.71
CA ALA A 73 -13.58 -32.85 -15.40
C ALA A 73 -13.60 -33.86 -14.23
N ILE A 74 -14.31 -34.98 -14.35
CA ILE A 74 -14.38 -36.01 -13.29
C ILE A 74 -13.11 -36.89 -13.26
N LEU A 75 -12.41 -37.05 -14.39
CA LEU A 75 -11.16 -37.83 -14.44
C LEU A 75 -9.93 -37.05 -13.94
N LEU A 76 -9.95 -35.72 -13.94
CA LEU A 76 -8.83 -34.90 -13.43
C LEU A 76 -8.87 -34.71 -11.89
N CYS A 77 -10.07 -34.75 -11.30
CA CYS A 77 -10.23 -34.70 -9.83
C CYS A 77 -9.86 -36.02 -9.13
N GLY A 78 -9.74 -37.14 -9.85
CA GLY A 78 -9.42 -38.46 -9.27
C GLY A 78 -7.95 -38.71 -8.93
N LEU A 79 -7.04 -37.77 -9.21
CA LEU A 79 -5.59 -37.97 -9.08
C LEU A 79 -4.89 -37.17 -7.98
N ILE A 80 -5.57 -36.35 -7.18
CA ILE A 80 -4.89 -35.48 -6.18
C ILE A 80 -5.26 -35.80 -4.72
N THR A 81 -6.18 -36.72 -4.42
CA THR A 81 -6.47 -37.11 -3.02
C THR A 81 -6.03 -38.53 -2.71
N LYS A 82 -4.74 -38.72 -2.39
CA LYS A 82 -4.26 -39.83 -1.55
C LYS A 82 -3.11 -39.36 -0.65
N VAL A 83 -3.47 -38.93 0.56
CA VAL A 83 -2.60 -39.01 1.74
C VAL A 83 -3.16 -40.16 2.59
N PRO A 84 -2.39 -41.20 2.93
CA PRO A 84 -2.88 -42.23 3.83
C PRO A 84 -2.61 -41.83 5.29
N THR A 85 -3.69 -41.79 6.07
CA THR A 85 -3.71 -41.84 7.53
C THR A 85 -3.30 -43.22 8.03
N GLN A 86 -2.39 -43.30 9.01
CA GLN A 86 -2.13 -44.51 9.81
C GLN A 86 -2.38 -44.21 11.30
N THR A 87 -3.44 -44.82 11.81
CA THR A 87 -3.73 -45.23 13.21
C THR A 87 -4.00 -46.73 13.09
N ASP A 88 -3.63 -47.68 13.94
CA ASP A 88 -3.02 -47.76 15.26
C ASP A 88 -2.45 -49.19 15.36
N SER A 89 -1.45 -49.43 16.22
CA SER A 89 -1.49 -50.58 17.15
C SER A 89 -0.30 -50.57 18.11
N PHE A 90 -0.62 -50.30 19.36
CA PHE A 90 0.17 -50.66 20.54
C PHE A 90 0.32 -52.19 20.62
N LYS A 91 1.56 -52.67 20.70
CA LYS A 91 1.91 -53.88 21.47
C LYS A 91 3.27 -53.68 22.12
N GLN A 92 3.28 -53.70 23.45
CA GLN A 92 4.45 -53.97 24.28
C GLN A 92 4.92 -55.40 24.03
N GLU A 93 6.23 -55.60 23.84
CA GLU A 93 6.93 -56.73 24.42
C GLU A 93 8.45 -56.50 24.44
N SER A 94 9.08 -57.23 25.34
CA SER A 94 10.31 -56.95 26.06
C SER A 94 11.59 -57.55 25.45
N ALA A 95 12.71 -56.93 25.83
CA ALA A 95 14.01 -57.52 26.13
C ALA A 95 14.95 -58.01 25.00
N SER A 96 16.24 -57.67 25.26
CA SER A 96 17.47 -58.41 24.99
C SER A 96 18.32 -58.08 23.75
N SER A 97 19.48 -57.49 24.08
CA SER A 97 20.84 -57.83 23.63
C SER A 97 21.25 -57.81 22.15
N SER A 98 22.35 -57.06 21.94
CA SER A 98 23.60 -57.46 21.25
C SER A 98 23.95 -56.82 19.90
N SER A 99 25.16 -56.26 19.91
CA SER A 99 26.17 -56.14 18.86
C SER A 99 25.87 -55.42 17.54
N SER A 100 26.52 -54.26 17.41
CA SER A 100 27.50 -53.93 16.37
C SER A 100 27.21 -54.36 14.92
N GLN A 101 26.85 -53.39 14.06
CA GLN A 101 27.40 -53.34 12.71
C GLN A 101 27.34 -51.91 12.14
N LYS A 102 28.51 -51.42 11.72
CA LYS A 102 28.67 -50.20 10.91
C LYS A 102 28.02 -50.42 9.56
N SER A 103 27.12 -49.54 9.16
CA SER A 103 26.79 -49.29 7.75
C SER A 103 26.79 -47.80 7.49
N GLN A 104 27.67 -47.38 6.58
CA GLN A 104 27.63 -46.06 5.95
C GLN A 104 26.36 -46.00 5.08
N SER A 105 25.53 -44.99 5.28
CA SER A 105 24.56 -44.57 4.28
C SER A 105 24.51 -43.05 4.23
N ASN A 106 24.84 -42.51 3.05
CA ASN A 106 24.73 -41.12 2.68
C ASN A 106 23.33 -40.56 2.98
N GLY A 107 23.24 -39.66 3.95
CA GLY A 107 22.07 -38.83 4.20
C GLY A 107 22.43 -37.36 3.93
N ARG A 108 22.01 -36.86 2.77
CA ARG A 108 22.13 -35.45 2.39
C ARG A 108 21.04 -34.66 3.13
N SER A 109 21.40 -34.00 4.23
CA SER A 109 20.55 -32.98 4.86
C SER A 109 20.66 -31.66 4.06
N PRO A 110 19.56 -30.99 3.69
CA PRO A 110 19.61 -29.66 3.10
C PRO A 110 19.32 -28.61 4.19
N THR A 111 20.37 -28.12 4.84
CA THR A 111 20.40 -26.81 5.53
C THR A 111 21.87 -26.48 5.77
N GLY A 112 22.54 -26.00 4.73
CA GLY A 112 23.91 -25.51 4.82
C GLY A 112 23.89 -23.98 4.80
N GLU A 113 24.01 -23.34 5.97
CA GLU A 113 24.58 -22.00 6.02
C GLU A 113 26.03 -22.12 5.54
N SER A 114 26.27 -21.77 4.27
CA SER A 114 27.63 -21.71 3.74
C SER A 114 28.31 -20.47 4.31
N LYS A 115 29.32 -20.66 5.16
CA LYS A 115 30.21 -19.56 5.55
C LYS A 115 30.88 -19.02 4.27
N PRO A 116 30.92 -17.70 4.05
CA PRO A 116 31.56 -17.14 2.88
C PRO A 116 33.06 -17.52 2.86
N GLU A 117 33.55 -18.03 1.73
CA GLU A 117 34.98 -18.08 1.49
C GLU A 117 35.52 -16.63 1.50
N GLN A 118 36.66 -16.40 2.17
CA GLN A 118 37.24 -15.06 2.31
C GLN A 118 37.34 -14.35 0.95
N GLY A 119 36.85 -13.11 0.88
CA GLY A 119 36.89 -12.28 -0.33
C GLY A 119 36.03 -12.76 -1.51
N ARG A 120 35.01 -13.62 -1.29
CA ARG A 120 34.07 -14.03 -2.35
C ARG A 120 32.61 -13.94 -1.91
N LEU A 121 31.77 -13.39 -2.78
CA LEU A 121 30.32 -13.45 -2.65
C LEU A 121 29.80 -14.70 -3.34
N ILE A 122 29.21 -15.61 -2.58
CA ILE A 122 28.65 -16.86 -3.07
C ILE A 122 27.13 -16.74 -3.07
N GLU A 123 26.49 -17.07 -4.19
CA GLU A 123 25.03 -17.09 -4.29
C GLU A 123 24.40 -18.00 -3.23
N GLY A 124 23.33 -17.53 -2.59
CA GLY A 124 22.66 -18.22 -1.50
C GLY A 124 23.24 -17.92 -0.12
N THR A 125 24.43 -17.31 -0.03
CA THR A 125 24.97 -16.84 1.26
C THR A 125 24.04 -15.78 1.85
N THR A 126 23.79 -15.91 3.16
CA THR A 126 22.93 -15.03 3.93
C THR A 126 23.71 -14.48 5.12
N PHE A 127 23.58 -13.18 5.38
CA PHE A 127 24.18 -12.49 6.52
C PHE A 127 23.06 -11.96 7.40
N LEU A 128 23.04 -12.37 8.68
CA LEU A 128 22.21 -11.72 9.69
C LEU A 128 22.92 -10.44 10.13
N VAL A 129 22.36 -9.29 9.77
CA VAL A 129 22.95 -7.97 9.99
C VAL A 129 22.51 -7.36 11.32
N GLY A 130 21.29 -7.69 11.76
CA GLY A 130 20.77 -7.26 13.05
C GLY A 130 19.41 -7.87 13.37
N SER A 131 19.07 -7.89 14.65
CA SER A 131 17.78 -8.34 15.16
C SER A 131 17.25 -7.31 16.15
N TYR A 132 15.97 -6.97 16.05
CA TYR A 132 15.33 -5.91 16.82
C TYR A 132 13.94 -6.33 17.26
N LYS A 133 13.60 -6.11 18.52
CA LYS A 133 12.26 -6.40 19.02
C LYS A 133 11.43 -5.13 19.01
N THR A 134 10.30 -5.16 18.32
CA THR A 134 9.27 -4.11 18.39
C THR A 134 8.23 -4.48 19.46
N ASN A 135 7.20 -3.65 19.61
CA ASN A 135 6.09 -4.01 20.50
C ASN A 135 5.30 -5.23 20.00
N GLU A 136 5.26 -5.45 18.68
CA GLU A 136 4.41 -6.46 18.05
C GLU A 136 5.18 -7.62 17.42
N ASN A 137 6.45 -7.43 17.06
CA ASN A 137 7.19 -8.33 16.18
C ASN A 137 8.66 -8.46 16.57
N LEU A 138 9.30 -9.55 16.12
CA LEU A 138 10.76 -9.65 16.08
C LEU A 138 11.24 -9.41 14.64
N LEU A 139 12.07 -8.39 14.46
CA LEU A 139 12.59 -7.97 13.18
C LEU A 139 13.99 -8.51 12.94
N HIS A 140 14.28 -8.89 11.70
CA HIS A 140 15.63 -9.19 11.22
C HIS A 140 16.00 -8.32 10.03
N VAL A 141 17.20 -7.77 10.07
CA VAL A 141 17.87 -7.21 8.90
C VAL A 141 18.77 -8.30 8.33
N VAL A 142 18.50 -8.72 7.10
CA VAL A 142 19.17 -9.84 6.47
C VAL A 142 19.71 -9.42 5.11
N ASP A 143 20.98 -9.68 4.85
CA ASP A 143 21.56 -9.50 3.52
C ASP A 143 21.69 -10.85 2.81
N GLN A 144 21.13 -10.97 1.62
CA GLN A 144 21.16 -12.19 0.82
C GLN A 144 21.93 -11.97 -0.48
N VAL A 145 22.90 -12.83 -0.75
CA VAL A 145 23.61 -12.86 -2.02
C VAL A 145 22.78 -13.63 -3.03
N ILE A 146 22.42 -12.97 -4.13
CA ILE A 146 21.61 -13.53 -5.21
C ILE A 146 22.28 -13.34 -6.56
N ARG A 147 21.69 -13.92 -7.60
CA ARG A 147 21.91 -13.50 -8.98
C ARG A 147 20.75 -12.66 -9.48
N ASP A 148 21.09 -11.51 -10.07
CA ASP A 148 20.11 -10.66 -10.73
C ASP A 148 19.63 -11.28 -12.06
N GLN A 149 18.66 -10.63 -12.71
CA GLN A 149 18.11 -11.08 -14.00
C GLN A 149 19.16 -11.16 -15.12
N LYS A 150 20.30 -10.49 -14.98
CA LYS A 150 21.43 -10.49 -15.91
C LYS A 150 22.52 -11.49 -15.48
N ASN A 151 22.20 -12.39 -14.54
CA ASN A 151 23.06 -13.44 -14.00
C ASN A 151 24.30 -12.91 -13.25
N ARG A 152 24.26 -11.66 -12.77
CA ARG A 152 25.34 -11.01 -12.02
C ARG A 152 25.11 -11.14 -10.52
N ILE A 153 26.18 -11.21 -9.73
CA ILE A 153 26.07 -11.18 -8.26
C ILE A 153 25.48 -9.84 -7.82
N ALA A 154 24.46 -9.93 -6.98
CA ALA A 154 23.87 -8.81 -6.26
C ALA A 154 23.69 -9.20 -4.79
N VAL A 155 23.58 -8.19 -3.92
CA VAL A 155 23.25 -8.40 -2.50
C VAL A 155 22.00 -7.61 -2.19
N LEU A 156 20.98 -8.28 -1.68
CA LEU A 156 19.72 -7.67 -1.26
C LEU A 156 19.68 -7.58 0.26
N ARG A 157 19.46 -6.37 0.78
CA ARG A 157 19.14 -6.15 2.18
C ARG A 157 17.63 -6.17 2.38
N GLU A 158 17.15 -7.02 3.26
CA GLU A 158 15.74 -7.17 3.57
C GLU A 158 15.47 -6.88 5.05
N LEU A 159 14.41 -6.13 5.31
CA LEU A 159 13.77 -6.06 6.64
C LEU A 159 12.69 -7.13 6.69
N LYS A 160 12.81 -8.10 7.59
CA LYS A 160 11.87 -9.21 7.75
C LYS A 160 11.28 -9.21 9.14
N VAL A 161 10.07 -9.74 9.23
CA VAL A 161 9.42 -10.12 10.49
C VAL A 161 9.67 -11.61 10.69
N GLU A 162 10.10 -12.02 11.88
CA GLU A 162 10.38 -13.42 12.23
C GLU A 162 9.13 -14.28 12.07
N GLU A 163 7.99 -13.74 12.50
CA GLU A 163 6.65 -14.32 12.40
C GLU A 163 6.14 -14.47 10.95
N ALA A 164 6.73 -13.74 9.99
CA ALA A 164 6.37 -13.81 8.57
C ALA A 164 7.63 -13.83 7.68
N PRO A 165 8.50 -14.85 7.80
CA PRO A 165 9.85 -14.81 7.25
C PRO A 165 9.90 -14.88 5.72
N MET A 166 8.79 -15.29 5.10
CA MET A 166 8.62 -15.33 3.64
C MET A 166 8.34 -13.94 3.04
N MET A 167 8.04 -12.95 3.87
CA MET A 167 7.74 -11.58 3.44
C MET A 167 8.82 -10.63 3.92
N ALA A 168 9.36 -9.84 3.00
CA ALA A 168 10.19 -8.69 3.34
C ALA A 168 9.28 -7.46 3.46
N LEU A 169 9.30 -6.79 4.61
CA LEU A 169 8.66 -5.49 4.79
C LEU A 169 9.29 -4.43 3.90
N SER A 170 10.60 -4.53 3.70
CA SER A 170 11.36 -3.62 2.82
C SER A 170 12.57 -4.34 2.26
N ARG A 171 12.98 -3.95 1.06
CA ARG A 171 14.09 -4.57 0.36
C ARG A 171 14.87 -3.54 -0.45
N TYR A 172 16.19 -3.63 -0.37
CA TYR A 172 17.13 -2.79 -1.12
C TYR A 172 18.21 -3.61 -1.77
N ARG A 173 18.71 -3.12 -2.91
CA ARG A 173 19.98 -3.58 -3.45
C ARG A 173 21.13 -2.85 -2.73
N LEU A 174 22.17 -3.56 -2.34
CA LEU A 174 23.40 -2.98 -1.79
C LEU A 174 24.42 -2.69 -2.90
N VAL A 175 25.16 -1.60 -2.75
CA VAL A 175 26.31 -1.27 -3.57
C VAL A 175 27.49 -2.13 -3.13
N ILE A 176 27.85 -3.11 -3.95
CA ILE A 176 29.01 -3.98 -3.70
C ILE A 176 30.31 -3.14 -3.87
N PRO A 177 31.16 -3.02 -2.82
CA PRO A 177 32.39 -2.26 -2.91
C PRO A 177 33.35 -2.82 -3.97
N LYS A 178 34.09 -1.93 -4.63
CA LYS A 178 35.13 -2.28 -5.61
C LYS A 178 36.44 -1.59 -5.24
N PRO A 179 37.52 -2.34 -4.91
CA PRO A 179 37.60 -3.80 -4.84
C PRO A 179 36.74 -4.39 -3.70
N LEU A 180 36.37 -5.67 -3.82
CA LEU A 180 35.66 -6.38 -2.75
C LEU A 180 36.60 -6.57 -1.55
N PRO A 181 36.16 -6.26 -0.31
CA PRO A 181 36.97 -6.46 0.88
C PRO A 181 37.26 -7.95 1.13
N VAL A 182 38.41 -8.24 1.75
CA VAL A 182 38.76 -9.60 2.17
C VAL A 182 37.81 -10.10 3.27
N GLU A 183 37.52 -9.24 4.25
CA GLU A 183 36.52 -9.47 5.28
C GLU A 183 35.20 -8.82 4.87
N ILE A 184 34.19 -9.66 4.63
CA ILE A 184 32.87 -9.21 4.16
C ILE A 184 32.02 -8.89 5.39
N ASP A 185 31.88 -7.59 5.66
CA ASP A 185 30.90 -7.04 6.59
C ASP A 185 29.90 -6.20 5.80
N THR A 186 28.78 -6.84 5.41
CA THR A 186 27.76 -6.21 4.58
C THR A 186 26.98 -5.13 5.33
N SER A 187 26.97 -5.15 6.67
CA SER A 187 26.25 -4.17 7.50
C SER A 187 26.63 -2.72 7.17
N LYS A 188 27.88 -2.49 6.74
CA LYS A 188 28.46 -1.19 6.39
C LYS A 188 28.21 -0.75 4.94
N TRP A 189 27.62 -1.61 4.12
CA TRP A 189 27.46 -1.34 2.70
C TRP A 189 26.30 -0.38 2.45
N GLN A 190 26.51 0.52 1.50
CA GLN A 190 25.51 1.53 1.14
C GLN A 190 24.38 0.89 0.33
N ILE A 191 23.16 1.40 0.51
CA ILE A 191 22.04 1.04 -0.36
C ILE A 191 22.16 1.74 -1.72
N ASP A 192 21.67 1.08 -2.76
CA ASP A 192 21.54 1.65 -4.10
C ASP A 192 20.21 2.42 -4.21
N TYR A 193 20.26 3.72 -3.93
CA TYR A 193 19.10 4.62 -3.97
C TYR A 193 18.42 4.70 -5.35
N LYS A 194 19.08 4.25 -6.42
CA LYS A 194 18.53 4.27 -7.79
C LYS A 194 17.59 3.10 -8.04
N TYR A 195 17.68 2.06 -7.22
CA TYR A 195 16.98 0.81 -7.42
C TYR A 195 15.72 0.75 -6.57
N LEU A 196 14.55 0.78 -7.22
CA LEU A 196 13.26 0.54 -6.60
C LEU A 196 12.81 -0.89 -6.93
N ASP A 197 12.99 -1.84 -6.00
CA ASP A 197 12.56 -3.23 -6.21
C ASP A 197 11.04 -3.38 -6.16
N SER A 198 10.40 -2.59 -5.30
CA SER A 198 8.98 -2.74 -4.96
C SER A 198 8.06 -2.35 -6.12
N GLU A 199 7.43 -3.33 -6.74
CA GLU A 199 6.58 -3.13 -7.92
C GLU A 199 5.28 -2.35 -7.58
N TYR A 200 4.75 -2.50 -6.36
CA TYR A 200 3.58 -1.73 -5.93
C TYR A 200 3.93 -0.24 -5.79
N LEU A 201 5.11 0.10 -5.23
CA LEU A 201 5.59 1.48 -5.15
C LEU A 201 5.85 2.05 -6.54
N GLN A 202 6.39 1.27 -7.48
CA GLN A 202 6.54 1.69 -8.87
C GLN A 202 5.20 2.12 -9.48
N ILE A 203 4.13 1.35 -9.28
CA ILE A 203 2.80 1.68 -9.81
C ILE A 203 2.23 2.94 -9.12
N LEU A 204 2.35 3.04 -7.79
CA LEU A 204 1.89 4.22 -7.04
C LEU A 204 2.61 5.50 -7.48
N PHE A 205 3.93 5.45 -7.64
CA PHE A 205 4.71 6.61 -8.09
C PHE A 205 4.48 6.93 -9.56
N ALA A 206 4.37 5.91 -10.43
CA ALA A 206 3.95 6.12 -11.81
C ALA A 206 2.61 6.89 -11.87
N ALA A 207 1.65 6.61 -10.98
CA ALA A 207 0.38 7.32 -10.93
C ALA A 207 0.56 8.76 -10.46
N GLY A 208 1.39 8.99 -9.44
CA GLY A 208 1.76 10.33 -8.98
C GLY A 208 2.42 11.18 -10.07
N TYR A 209 3.35 10.61 -10.84
CA TYR A 209 3.98 11.27 -11.99
C TYR A 209 2.96 11.51 -13.12
N SER A 210 2.12 10.53 -13.46
CA SER A 210 1.15 10.63 -14.57
C SER A 210 0.01 11.61 -14.28
N LEU A 211 -0.28 11.87 -13.01
CA LEU A 211 -1.19 12.95 -12.59
C LEU A 211 -0.50 14.31 -12.49
N GLY A 212 0.82 14.36 -12.70
CA GLY A 212 1.62 15.58 -12.70
C GLY A 212 2.16 16.02 -11.33
N LEU A 213 1.81 15.32 -10.25
CA LEU A 213 2.11 15.76 -8.89
C LEU A 213 3.60 15.59 -8.51
N LEU A 214 4.27 14.61 -9.10
CA LEU A 214 5.69 14.32 -8.84
C LEU A 214 6.65 14.96 -9.86
N ASN A 215 6.14 15.75 -10.81
CA ASN A 215 6.90 16.37 -11.91
C ASN A 215 7.18 17.87 -11.71
N HIS A 216 6.90 18.44 -10.53
CA HIS A 216 6.98 19.88 -10.31
C HIS A 216 8.39 20.35 -9.89
N GLU A 217 9.04 21.12 -10.76
CA GLU A 217 10.35 21.74 -10.48
C GLU A 217 10.23 23.08 -9.74
N GLU A 218 9.08 23.76 -9.79
CA GLU A 218 8.96 25.13 -9.28
C GLU A 218 8.50 25.23 -7.81
N THR A 219 7.86 24.19 -7.27
CA THR A 219 7.28 24.21 -5.92
C THR A 219 7.58 22.93 -5.16
N THR A 220 7.90 23.04 -3.87
CA THR A 220 8.14 21.88 -3.02
C THR A 220 6.86 21.06 -2.81
N ILE A 221 6.87 19.84 -3.32
CA ILE A 221 5.84 18.82 -3.15
C ILE A 221 5.83 18.40 -1.68
N GLN A 222 4.70 18.59 -1.00
CA GLN A 222 4.53 18.13 0.38
C GLN A 222 3.89 16.75 0.35
N MET A 223 4.58 15.74 0.87
CA MET A 223 4.09 14.37 0.89
C MET A 223 4.03 13.83 2.32
N LEU A 224 2.89 13.27 2.68
CA LEU A 224 2.70 12.52 3.93
C LEU A 224 2.80 11.03 3.63
N SER A 225 3.73 10.32 4.28
CA SER A 225 3.79 8.86 4.29
C SER A 225 3.30 8.35 5.63
N ILE A 226 2.37 7.41 5.64
CA ILE A 226 1.91 6.74 6.86
C ILE A 226 2.38 5.29 6.78
N GLY A 227 3.29 4.93 7.70
CA GLY A 227 4.16 3.77 7.60
C GLY A 227 5.52 4.14 6.99
N LEU A 228 6.60 3.82 7.70
CA LEU A 228 7.98 4.02 7.24
C LEU A 228 8.57 2.73 6.67
N GLY A 229 8.43 1.61 7.40
CA GLY A 229 9.17 0.39 7.14
C GLY A 229 10.68 0.65 7.07
N GLY A 230 11.36 0.07 6.08
CA GLY A 230 12.77 0.37 5.77
C GLY A 230 12.98 1.68 5.01
N ALA A 231 11.97 2.54 4.87
CA ALA A 231 11.99 3.84 4.17
C ALA A 231 12.11 3.77 2.64
N THR A 232 11.66 2.69 1.99
CA THR A 232 11.83 2.48 0.53
C THR A 232 11.15 3.58 -0.28
N ALA A 233 9.91 3.92 0.06
CA ALA A 233 9.19 5.00 -0.59
C ALA A 233 9.91 6.36 -0.44
N ASN A 234 10.32 6.69 0.78
CA ASN A 234 10.94 7.97 1.12
C ASN A 234 12.26 8.17 0.39
N LEU A 235 13.16 7.19 0.49
CA LEU A 235 14.52 7.31 -0.05
C LEU A 235 14.52 7.32 -1.57
N PHE A 236 13.64 6.53 -2.19
CA PHE A 236 13.47 6.57 -3.64
C PHE A 236 12.97 7.94 -4.10
N LEU A 237 11.89 8.46 -3.50
CA LEU A 237 11.33 9.75 -3.90
C LEU A 237 12.29 10.90 -3.65
N ARG A 238 13.00 10.89 -2.52
CA ARG A 238 14.03 11.88 -2.23
C ARG A 238 15.14 11.88 -3.27
N TYR A 239 15.54 10.70 -3.76
CA TYR A 239 16.53 10.56 -4.82
C TYR A 239 15.98 10.96 -6.19
N ALA A 240 14.77 10.53 -6.54
CA ALA A 240 14.18 10.69 -7.87
C ALA A 240 13.50 12.05 -8.10
N THR A 241 13.15 12.77 -7.04
CA THR A 241 12.42 14.05 -7.10
C THR A 241 13.12 15.08 -6.20
N GLU A 242 13.80 16.06 -6.81
CA GLU A 242 14.58 17.07 -6.07
C GLU A 242 13.72 17.91 -5.11
N ASN A 243 12.51 18.28 -5.51
CA ASN A 243 11.63 19.18 -4.75
C ASN A 243 10.53 18.46 -3.97
N VAL A 244 10.86 17.38 -3.26
CA VAL A 244 9.92 16.71 -2.34
C VAL A 244 10.32 16.98 -0.88
N ASN A 245 9.34 17.31 -0.05
CA ASN A 245 9.43 17.33 1.41
C ASN A 245 8.52 16.22 1.98
N LEU A 246 9.13 15.27 2.67
CA LEU A 246 8.48 14.07 3.17
C LEU A 246 8.26 14.17 4.68
N THR A 247 7.00 14.12 5.09
CA THR A 247 6.62 13.87 6.49
C THR A 247 6.22 12.41 6.61
N THR A 248 6.95 11.60 7.35
CA THR A 248 6.55 10.23 7.65
C THR A 248 5.94 10.14 9.03
N VAL A 249 4.87 9.38 9.19
CA VAL A 249 4.32 8.98 10.48
C VAL A 249 4.51 7.48 10.64
N GLU A 250 5.26 7.08 11.66
CA GLU A 250 5.56 5.68 11.98
C GLU A 250 5.17 5.41 13.43
N ILE A 251 4.43 4.34 13.68
CA ILE A 251 3.92 4.04 15.01
C ILE A 251 5.01 3.46 15.92
N ASP A 252 6.00 2.76 15.36
CA ASP A 252 7.05 2.09 16.12
C ASP A 252 8.41 2.78 15.97
N GLU A 253 8.91 3.34 17.06
CA GLU A 253 10.22 4.01 17.12
C GLU A 253 11.37 3.09 16.67
N THR A 254 11.28 1.78 16.94
CA THR A 254 12.30 0.80 16.58
C THR A 254 12.43 0.68 15.06
N ILE A 255 11.32 0.79 14.32
CA ILE A 255 11.35 0.79 12.84
C ILE A 255 12.12 2.01 12.33
N VAL A 256 11.93 3.18 12.96
CA VAL A 256 12.68 4.40 12.63
C VAL A 256 14.17 4.24 12.91
N GLU A 257 14.53 3.66 14.05
CA GLU A 257 15.94 3.36 14.39
C GLU A 257 16.58 2.41 13.38
N VAL A 258 15.88 1.33 13.01
CA VAL A 258 16.35 0.35 12.03
C VAL A 258 16.51 0.98 10.64
N ALA A 259 15.55 1.80 10.21
CA ALA A 259 15.61 2.55 8.95
C ALA A 259 16.84 3.47 8.89
N LYS A 260 17.12 4.20 9.98
CA LYS A 260 18.30 5.08 10.09
C LYS A 260 19.60 4.28 10.05
N LYS A 261 19.66 3.18 10.79
CA LYS A 261 20.89 2.41 10.99
C LYS A 261 21.30 1.57 9.78
N TYR A 262 20.34 0.96 9.08
CA TYR A 262 20.65 -0.04 8.04
C TYR A 262 20.18 0.32 6.65
N PHE A 263 19.23 1.26 6.52
CA PHE A 263 18.60 1.59 5.26
C PHE A 263 18.91 3.00 4.78
N GLY A 264 19.74 3.76 5.49
CA GLY A 264 20.19 5.09 5.04
C GLY A 264 19.12 6.17 5.19
N TYR A 265 18.10 5.96 6.02
CA TYR A 265 17.14 7.01 6.35
C TYR A 265 17.82 8.12 7.15
N VAL A 266 17.67 9.36 6.70
CA VAL A 266 18.24 10.55 7.33
C VAL A 266 17.17 11.62 7.46
N GLU A 267 17.10 12.29 8.59
CA GLU A 267 16.18 13.42 8.77
C GLU A 267 16.92 14.74 8.52
N ASP A 268 16.31 15.63 7.73
CA ASP A 268 16.83 16.94 7.35
C ASP A 268 15.70 17.81 6.78
N GLU A 269 16.02 18.92 6.11
CA GLU A 269 15.03 19.87 5.58
C GLU A 269 14.07 19.29 4.53
N ARG A 270 14.39 18.14 3.93
CA ARG A 270 13.57 17.47 2.89
C ARG A 270 12.84 16.22 3.39
N GLN A 271 13.17 15.69 4.56
CA GLN A 271 12.39 14.60 5.15
C GLN A 271 12.52 14.54 6.67
N HIS A 272 11.44 14.18 7.35
CA HIS A 272 11.43 13.95 8.79
C HIS A 272 10.43 12.85 9.15
N CYS A 273 10.60 12.27 10.33
CA CYS A 273 9.73 11.23 10.86
C CYS A 273 9.09 11.67 12.18
N VAL A 274 7.77 11.54 12.26
CA VAL A 274 7.00 11.69 13.48
C VAL A 274 6.70 10.28 13.99
N VAL A 275 7.25 9.94 15.16
CA VAL A 275 6.87 8.71 15.86
C VAL A 275 5.49 8.92 16.48
N GLY A 276 4.49 8.18 16.03
CA GLY A 276 3.13 8.29 16.53
C GLY A 276 2.07 7.62 15.66
N ASP A 277 0.82 7.72 16.11
CA ASP A 277 -0.34 7.17 15.43
C ASP A 277 -0.73 8.02 14.20
N GLY A 278 -0.75 7.38 13.02
CA GLY A 278 -1.15 8.01 11.75
C GLY A 278 -2.61 8.49 11.72
N VAL A 279 -3.52 7.81 12.41
CA VAL A 279 -4.93 8.22 12.54
C VAL A 279 -5.02 9.51 13.32
N GLN A 280 -4.31 9.59 14.46
CA GLN A 280 -4.26 10.79 15.29
C GLN A 280 -3.61 11.95 14.52
N PHE A 281 -2.48 11.69 13.84
CA PHE A 281 -1.79 12.70 13.03
C PHE A 281 -2.69 13.28 11.92
N LEU A 282 -3.47 12.43 11.24
CA LEU A 282 -4.43 12.86 10.22
C LEU A 282 -5.54 13.74 10.81
N SER A 283 -6.07 13.37 11.97
CA SER A 283 -7.09 14.13 12.69
C SER A 283 -6.59 15.51 13.09
N ASP A 284 -5.39 15.57 13.68
CA ASP A 284 -4.75 16.82 14.10
C ASP A 284 -4.39 17.70 12.89
N SER A 285 -3.82 17.11 11.84
CA SER A 285 -3.53 17.81 10.58
C SER A 285 -4.78 18.40 9.93
N ALA A 286 -5.89 17.67 9.96
CA ALA A 286 -7.17 18.15 9.43
C ALA A 286 -7.72 19.32 10.26
N ARG A 287 -7.56 19.29 11.59
CA ARG A 287 -7.97 20.36 12.52
C ARG A 287 -7.09 21.61 12.38
N GLU A 288 -5.79 21.44 12.25
CA GLU A 288 -4.79 22.51 12.18
C GLU A 288 -4.67 23.12 10.78
N GLY A 289 -5.23 22.43 9.78
CA GLY A 289 -5.25 22.91 8.41
C GLY A 289 -3.98 22.60 7.62
N ASN A 290 -3.13 21.69 8.11
CA ASN A 290 -1.97 21.18 7.38
C ASN A 290 -2.42 20.57 6.04
N LYS A 291 -1.61 20.77 4.98
CA LYS A 291 -1.95 20.33 3.62
C LYS A 291 -0.80 19.62 2.91
N PHE A 292 -1.13 18.50 2.27
CA PHE A 292 -0.20 17.70 1.48
C PHE A 292 -0.69 17.54 0.04
N ASP A 293 0.24 17.43 -0.91
CA ASP A 293 -0.06 17.09 -2.30
C ASP A 293 -0.33 15.60 -2.47
N ILE A 294 0.34 14.78 -1.67
CA ILE A 294 0.23 13.32 -1.73
C ILE A 294 0.14 12.78 -0.32
N ILE A 295 -0.80 11.87 -0.09
CA ILE A 295 -0.77 10.96 1.07
C ILE A 295 -0.45 9.58 0.52
N LEU A 296 0.61 8.94 1.02
CA LEU A 296 0.90 7.53 0.83
C LEU A 296 0.48 6.79 2.10
N LEU A 297 -0.50 5.90 1.98
CA LEU A 297 -0.94 5.02 3.04
C LEU A 297 -0.36 3.63 2.83
N ASP A 298 0.62 3.28 3.64
CA ASP A 298 1.34 1.99 3.63
C ASP A 298 1.54 1.49 5.07
N ALA A 299 0.47 1.54 5.86
CA ALA A 299 0.45 1.09 7.25
C ALA A 299 -0.20 -0.28 7.33
N SER A 300 0.62 -1.28 7.63
CA SER A 300 0.22 -2.69 7.65
C SER A 300 0.33 -3.30 9.04
N LYS A 301 -0.48 -4.32 9.29
CA LYS A 301 -0.31 -5.24 10.41
C LYS A 301 0.22 -6.54 9.84
N ASN A 302 1.37 -6.98 10.34
CA ASN A 302 2.07 -8.18 9.89
C ASN A 302 2.25 -9.10 11.09
N THR A 303 1.57 -10.24 11.08
CA THR A 303 1.62 -11.27 12.14
C THR A 303 1.65 -12.64 11.48
N GLU A 304 1.85 -13.72 12.25
CA GLU A 304 1.77 -15.09 11.72
C GLU A 304 0.39 -15.40 11.10
N GLU A 305 -0.68 -14.87 11.71
CA GLU A 305 -2.06 -15.20 11.33
C GLU A 305 -2.57 -14.36 10.17
N VAL A 306 -2.13 -13.10 10.09
CA VAL A 306 -2.67 -12.13 9.14
C VAL A 306 -1.61 -11.11 8.71
N VAL A 307 -1.64 -10.80 7.41
CA VAL A 307 -0.98 -9.63 6.83
C VAL A 307 -2.03 -8.77 6.14
N ILE A 308 -2.27 -7.57 6.66
CA ILE A 308 -3.25 -6.62 6.11
C ILE A 308 -2.64 -5.24 5.90
N CYS A 309 -3.02 -4.60 4.80
CA CYS A 309 -2.80 -3.19 4.54
C CYS A 309 -3.98 -2.62 3.74
N PRO A 310 -4.51 -1.44 4.11
CA PRO A 310 -4.22 -0.72 5.35
C PRO A 310 -4.82 -1.43 6.57
N VAL A 311 -4.34 -1.11 7.77
CA VAL A 311 -5.02 -1.52 9.01
C VAL A 311 -6.42 -0.90 9.11
N GLU A 312 -7.35 -1.58 9.78
CA GLU A 312 -8.79 -1.28 9.77
C GLU A 312 -9.13 0.13 10.27
N ALA A 313 -8.33 0.68 11.18
CA ALA A 313 -8.52 2.04 11.70
C ALA A 313 -8.51 3.10 10.58
N PHE A 314 -7.79 2.86 9.48
CA PHE A 314 -7.78 3.78 8.33
C PHE A 314 -9.00 3.66 7.42
N LEU A 315 -9.87 2.66 7.64
CA LEU A 315 -11.12 2.47 6.89
C LEU A 315 -12.30 3.20 7.53
N GLU A 316 -12.14 3.76 8.73
CA GLU A 316 -13.16 4.57 9.37
C GLU A 316 -13.45 5.83 8.55
N THR A 317 -14.74 6.11 8.31
CA THR A 317 -15.18 7.25 7.49
C THR A 317 -14.61 8.59 7.99
N SER A 318 -14.52 8.79 9.31
CA SER A 318 -13.93 9.97 9.95
C SER A 318 -12.44 10.15 9.58
N VAL A 319 -11.70 9.06 9.49
CA VAL A 319 -10.27 9.03 9.15
C VAL A 319 -10.08 9.30 7.66
N ILE A 320 -10.86 8.65 6.80
CA ILE A 320 -10.86 8.90 5.35
C ILE A 320 -11.23 10.38 5.06
N GLN A 321 -12.21 10.93 5.77
CA GLN A 321 -12.54 12.37 5.68
C GLN A 321 -11.38 13.26 6.12
N SER A 322 -10.62 12.85 7.13
CA SER A 322 -9.42 13.57 7.57
C SER A 322 -8.33 13.55 6.51
N MET A 323 -8.12 12.43 5.81
CA MET A 323 -7.23 12.37 4.63
C MET A 323 -7.67 13.36 3.55
N VAL A 324 -8.96 13.39 3.19
CA VAL A 324 -9.49 14.34 2.19
C VAL A 324 -9.29 15.79 2.63
N LYS A 325 -9.52 16.10 3.91
CA LYS A 325 -9.29 17.45 4.45
C LYS A 325 -7.81 17.82 4.43
N THR A 326 -6.92 16.88 4.72
CA THR A 326 -5.47 17.06 4.78
C THR A 326 -4.80 17.10 3.40
N LEU A 327 -5.46 16.63 2.34
CA LEU A 327 -4.98 16.83 0.96
C LEU A 327 -5.25 18.25 0.44
N ARG A 328 -4.33 18.78 -0.38
CA ARG A 328 -4.54 19.99 -1.20
C ARG A 328 -5.67 19.79 -2.21
N LYS A 329 -6.05 20.87 -2.90
CA LYS A 329 -7.15 20.87 -3.88
C LYS A 329 -6.96 19.83 -4.99
N HIS A 330 -5.73 19.63 -5.45
CA HIS A 330 -5.37 18.63 -6.47
C HIS A 330 -4.64 17.43 -5.88
N GLY A 331 -4.62 17.31 -4.55
CA GLY A 331 -3.89 16.25 -3.89
C GLY A 331 -4.53 14.88 -4.12
N ILE A 332 -3.69 13.85 -4.03
CA ILE A 332 -4.06 12.46 -4.31
C ILE A 332 -3.70 11.55 -3.14
N LEU A 333 -4.46 10.46 -2.99
CA LEU A 333 -4.12 9.38 -2.09
C LEU A 333 -3.57 8.20 -2.90
N LEU A 334 -2.42 7.69 -2.45
CA LEU A 334 -1.76 6.49 -2.94
C LEU A 334 -1.85 5.45 -1.82
N LEU A 335 -2.49 4.31 -2.06
CA LEU A 335 -2.74 3.30 -1.04
C LEU A 335 -2.19 1.95 -1.47
N ASN A 336 -1.37 1.35 -0.63
CA ASN A 336 -1.01 -0.06 -0.73
C ASN A 336 -2.13 -0.91 -0.13
N TYR A 337 -2.53 -1.95 -0.84
CA TYR A 337 -3.46 -2.96 -0.35
C TYR A 337 -2.79 -4.33 -0.36
N ILE A 338 -2.85 -5.04 0.75
CA ILE A 338 -2.56 -6.47 0.83
C ILE A 338 -3.50 -7.10 1.86
N ALA A 339 -3.93 -8.33 1.58
CA ALA A 339 -4.69 -9.14 2.51
C ALA A 339 -4.27 -10.61 2.35
N LEU A 340 -3.73 -11.18 3.41
CA LEU A 340 -3.34 -12.58 3.52
C LEU A 340 -3.74 -13.10 4.91
N GLY A 341 -4.19 -14.34 4.98
CA GLY A 341 -4.69 -14.95 6.21
C GLY A 341 -6.19 -14.78 6.40
N ALA A 342 -6.68 -15.03 7.61
CA ALA A 342 -8.10 -14.95 7.94
C ALA A 342 -8.54 -13.49 8.15
N THR A 343 -8.89 -12.80 7.06
CA THR A 343 -9.42 -11.43 7.09
C THR A 343 -10.60 -11.26 6.14
N ASP A 344 -11.61 -10.51 6.59
CA ASP A 344 -12.79 -10.15 5.78
C ASP A 344 -12.58 -8.84 4.99
N VAL A 345 -11.42 -8.20 5.13
CA VAL A 345 -11.10 -6.91 4.50
C VAL A 345 -10.67 -7.14 3.05
N SER A 346 -11.65 -7.28 2.16
CA SER A 346 -11.42 -7.38 0.72
C SER A 346 -11.06 -6.04 0.08
N LEU A 347 -10.37 -6.06 -1.07
CA LEU A 347 -10.11 -4.85 -1.87
C LEU A 347 -11.42 -4.13 -2.24
N ALA A 348 -12.50 -4.87 -2.51
CA ALA A 348 -13.79 -4.28 -2.83
C ALA A 348 -14.36 -3.50 -1.63
N THR A 349 -14.20 -4.03 -0.41
CA THR A 349 -14.59 -3.37 0.85
C THR A 349 -13.78 -2.08 1.04
N VAL A 350 -12.45 -2.17 0.92
CA VAL A 350 -11.55 -1.01 1.03
C VAL A 350 -11.91 0.04 0.00
N LYS A 351 -11.97 -0.33 -1.29
CA LYS A 351 -12.30 0.57 -2.38
C LYS A 351 -13.64 1.27 -2.16
N LYS A 352 -14.67 0.54 -1.71
CA LYS A 352 -15.98 1.12 -1.41
C LYS A 352 -15.91 2.19 -0.31
N ALA A 353 -15.20 1.92 0.80
CA ALA A 353 -15.06 2.88 1.88
C ALA A 353 -14.40 4.19 1.41
N PHE A 354 -13.39 4.11 0.55
CA PHE A 354 -12.75 5.29 -0.02
C PHE A 354 -13.63 6.01 -1.05
N GLU A 355 -14.37 5.29 -1.89
CA GLU A 355 -15.29 5.87 -2.88
C GLU A 355 -16.52 6.56 -2.27
N GLU A 356 -16.87 6.26 -1.02
CA GLU A 356 -17.92 6.99 -0.29
C GLU A 356 -17.50 8.42 0.08
N VAL A 357 -16.19 8.74 0.04
CA VAL A 357 -15.64 10.03 0.49
C VAL A 357 -14.83 10.75 -0.60
N PHE A 358 -14.07 10.01 -1.42
CA PHE A 358 -13.31 10.56 -2.54
C PHE A 358 -14.17 10.66 -3.81
N GLU A 359 -13.84 11.59 -4.71
CA GLU A 359 -14.57 11.77 -5.97
C GLU A 359 -14.36 10.61 -6.96
N GLY A 360 -13.31 9.81 -6.76
CA GLY A 360 -13.10 8.59 -7.53
C GLY A 360 -11.80 7.89 -7.16
N CYS A 361 -11.81 6.56 -7.28
CA CYS A 361 -10.66 5.71 -7.04
C CYS A 361 -10.47 4.70 -8.17
N ILE A 362 -9.22 4.38 -8.52
CA ILE A 362 -8.88 3.30 -9.45
C ILE A 362 -7.91 2.34 -8.77
N SER A 363 -8.19 1.05 -8.86
CA SER A 363 -7.30 0.00 -8.38
C SER A 363 -6.46 -0.56 -9.53
N PHE A 364 -5.19 -0.85 -9.26
CA PHE A 364 -4.28 -1.51 -10.18
C PHE A 364 -3.77 -2.81 -9.56
N ASP A 365 -3.68 -3.85 -10.39
CA ASP A 365 -3.07 -5.12 -10.00
C ASP A 365 -1.55 -5.01 -10.05
N VAL A 366 -0.87 -5.63 -9.08
CA VAL A 366 0.59 -5.79 -9.09
C VAL A 366 0.91 -7.18 -9.66
N PRO A 367 1.58 -7.29 -10.82
CA PRO A 367 1.81 -8.58 -11.47
C PRO A 367 2.54 -9.59 -10.58
N ALA A 368 1.99 -10.80 -10.46
CA ALA A 368 2.55 -11.90 -9.68
C ALA A 368 2.80 -11.59 -8.18
N LYS A 369 2.09 -10.60 -7.62
CA LYS A 369 2.13 -10.27 -6.18
C LYS A 369 0.72 -10.29 -5.59
N LEU A 370 0.66 -10.37 -4.25
CA LEU A 370 -0.59 -10.23 -3.50
C LEU A 370 -1.02 -8.76 -3.38
N ASN A 371 -0.05 -7.84 -3.46
CA ASN A 371 -0.34 -6.41 -3.41
C ASN A 371 -1.27 -6.01 -4.56
N LYS A 372 -2.19 -5.11 -4.24
CA LYS A 372 -2.90 -4.28 -5.19
C LYS A 372 -2.71 -2.85 -4.74
N VAL A 373 -2.90 -1.90 -5.63
CA VAL A 373 -2.76 -0.49 -5.25
C VAL A 373 -4.00 0.28 -5.61
N LEU A 374 -4.37 1.25 -4.79
CA LEU A 374 -5.54 2.10 -4.99
C LEU A 374 -5.09 3.56 -5.08
N VAL A 375 -5.51 4.25 -6.13
CA VAL A 375 -5.25 5.68 -6.35
C VAL A 375 -6.58 6.42 -6.25
N CYS A 376 -6.72 7.31 -5.28
CA CYS A 376 -7.94 8.08 -5.05
C CYS A 376 -7.71 9.58 -5.22
N VAL A 377 -8.69 10.27 -5.78
CA VAL A 377 -8.59 11.70 -6.14
C VAL A 377 -9.77 12.50 -5.62
N LYS A 378 -9.52 13.79 -5.35
CA LYS A 378 -10.51 14.73 -4.78
C LYS A 378 -11.36 15.45 -5.81
N ARG A 379 -11.12 15.24 -7.09
CA ARG A 379 -11.81 15.96 -8.16
C ARG A 379 -12.23 15.00 -9.25
N HIS A 380 -13.48 15.12 -9.67
CA HIS A 380 -14.01 14.38 -10.81
C HIS A 380 -13.17 14.55 -12.11
N ALA A 381 -12.55 15.71 -12.31
CA ALA A 381 -11.65 15.94 -13.44
C ALA A 381 -10.39 15.06 -13.39
N GLN A 382 -9.78 14.88 -12.21
CA GLN A 382 -8.65 13.97 -12.03
C GLN A 382 -9.09 12.52 -12.23
N TYR A 383 -10.31 12.18 -11.80
CA TYR A 383 -10.86 10.84 -11.99
C TYR A 383 -11.02 10.51 -13.48
N LYS A 384 -11.58 11.43 -14.27
CA LYS A 384 -11.63 11.33 -15.74
C LYS A 384 -10.25 11.24 -16.37
N GLN A 385 -9.27 11.98 -15.85
CA GLN A 385 -7.88 11.90 -16.34
C GLN A 385 -7.31 10.49 -16.14
N MET A 386 -7.50 9.87 -14.97
CA MET A 386 -7.01 8.52 -14.71
C MET A 386 -7.64 7.46 -15.63
N GLN A 387 -8.78 7.74 -16.25
CA GLN A 387 -9.45 6.86 -17.22
C GLN A 387 -8.98 7.09 -18.67
N SER A 388 -8.20 8.14 -18.93
CA SER A 388 -7.78 8.52 -20.28
C SER A 388 -6.64 7.64 -20.80
N GLU A 389 -6.58 7.44 -22.12
CA GLU A 389 -5.46 6.76 -22.78
C GLU A 389 -4.12 7.44 -22.50
N LYS A 390 -4.13 8.79 -22.41
CA LYS A 390 -2.93 9.55 -22.07
C LYS A 390 -2.37 9.17 -20.71
N PHE A 391 -3.20 9.08 -19.67
CA PHE A 391 -2.76 8.67 -18.35
C PHE A 391 -2.16 7.26 -18.36
N HIS A 392 -2.80 6.30 -19.05
CA HIS A 392 -2.28 4.94 -19.14
C HIS A 392 -0.95 4.87 -19.92
N SER A 393 -0.79 5.68 -20.96
CA SER A 393 0.46 5.82 -21.71
C SER A 393 1.58 6.42 -20.84
N ASP A 394 1.27 7.47 -20.09
CA ASP A 394 2.21 8.10 -19.16
C ASP A 394 2.61 7.11 -18.04
N MET A 395 1.65 6.35 -17.49
CA MET A 395 1.89 5.27 -16.52
C MET A 395 2.91 4.26 -17.06
N GLN A 396 2.67 3.73 -18.27
CA GLN A 396 3.55 2.74 -18.88
C GLN A 396 4.95 3.32 -19.13
N LYS A 397 5.05 4.58 -19.54
CA LYS A 397 6.32 5.28 -19.72
C LYS A 397 7.11 5.32 -18.40
N HIS A 398 6.48 5.67 -17.29
CA HIS A 398 7.13 5.71 -15.97
C HIS A 398 7.53 4.32 -15.47
N LEU A 399 6.65 3.31 -15.62
CA LEU A 399 6.96 1.92 -15.27
C LEU A 399 8.16 1.38 -16.06
N ASN A 400 8.23 1.64 -17.37
CA ASN A 400 9.38 1.27 -18.19
C ASN A 400 10.67 1.99 -17.73
N ALA A 401 10.57 3.24 -17.29
CA ALA A 401 11.71 3.98 -16.77
C ALA A 401 12.26 3.34 -15.49
N PHE A 402 11.39 2.89 -14.57
CA PHE A 402 11.83 2.16 -13.38
C PHE A 402 12.51 0.84 -13.73
N ALA A 403 11.93 0.05 -14.64
CA ALA A 403 12.50 -1.22 -15.09
C ALA A 403 13.89 -1.06 -15.76
N ASN A 404 14.14 0.04 -16.47
CA ASN A 404 15.42 0.28 -17.14
C ASN A 404 16.59 0.58 -16.18
N VAL A 405 16.29 0.96 -14.93
CA VAL A 405 17.31 1.24 -13.89
C VAL A 405 17.65 -0.04 -13.09
N GLN A 406 16.88 -1.12 -13.28
CA GLN A 406 17.10 -2.43 -12.64
C GLN A 406 18.25 -3.24 -13.30
#